data_AF-A0A109Q6B2-F1
#
_entry.id   AF-A0A109Q6B2-F1
#
_cell.length_a   1.000
_cell.length_b   1.000
_cell.length_c   1.000
_cell.angle_alpha   90.00
_cell.angle_beta   90.00
_cell.angle_gamma   90.00
#
_symmetry.space_group_name_H-M   'P 1'
#
loop_
_entity.id
_entity.type
_entity.pdbx_description
1 polymer ?
#
loop_
_entity_poly.entity_id
_entity_poly.type
_entity_poly.pdbx_seq_one_letter_code
_entity_poly.pdbx_strand_id
1 'polypeptide(L)' 'MGKVVFLYRSLAYRNAAADILRKARKLPRGAERSAARRYARALRDLSRTEAWLEGRIARDPRTEQHMTGAASG' A
#
# COMPACT_ATOMS: atom_id res chain seq x y z
N MET A 1 -3.40 -7.35 -16.12
CA MET A 1 -3.64 -6.04 -15.44
C MET A 1 -3.80 -6.12 -13.91
N GLY A 2 -3.86 -7.31 -13.27
CA GLY A 2 -4.11 -7.42 -11.82
C GLY A 2 -2.91 -7.26 -10.87
N LYS A 3 -1.65 -7.30 -11.31
CA LYS A 3 -0.49 -7.12 -10.41
C LYS A 3 -0.07 -5.64 -10.26
N VAL A 4 -0.33 -4.81 -11.28
CA VAL A 4 0.08 -3.39 -11.32
C VAL A 4 -0.84 -2.50 -10.48
N VAL A 5 -2.14 -2.79 -10.45
CA VAL A 5 -3.14 -1.98 -9.72
C VAL A 5 -2.97 -2.07 -8.19
N PHE A 6 -2.49 -3.21 -7.68
CA PHE A 6 -2.37 -3.44 -6.25
C PHE A 6 -1.07 -2.85 -5.69
N LEU A 7 0.06 -2.99 -6.40
CA LEU A 7 1.33 -2.33 -6.06
C LEU A 7 1.15 -0.80 -5.94
N TYR A 8 0.34 -0.21 -6.82
CA TYR A 8 -0.04 1.20 -6.77
C TYR A 8 -0.83 1.55 -5.50
N ARG A 9 -1.74 0.68 -5.07
CA ARG A 9 -2.58 0.89 -3.87
C ARG A 9 -1.76 0.82 -2.59
N SER A 10 -0.86 -0.15 -2.45
CA SER A 10 0.09 -0.20 -1.33
C SER A 10 1.01 1.02 -1.29
N LEU A 11 1.49 1.47 -2.46
CA LEU A 11 2.33 2.67 -2.57
C LEU A 11 1.56 3.94 -2.18
N ALA A 12 0.30 4.06 -2.60
CA ALA A 12 -0.57 5.19 -2.25
C ALA A 12 -0.73 5.33 -0.73
N TYR A 13 -0.99 4.23 -0.02
CA TYR A 13 -1.11 4.25 1.44
C TYR A 13 0.20 4.63 2.14
N ARG A 14 1.36 4.16 1.64
CA ARG A 14 2.68 4.56 2.17
C ARG A 14 2.95 6.05 1.97
N ASN A 15 2.62 6.58 0.79
CA ASN A 15 2.79 8.00 0.46
C ASN A 15 1.86 8.87 1.32
N ALA A 16 0.59 8.48 1.46
CA ALA A 16 -0.37 9.15 2.34
C ALA A 16 0.10 9.15 3.81
N ALA A 17 0.56 8.01 4.32
CA ALA A 17 1.12 7.94 5.67
C ALA A 17 2.33 8.88 5.85
N ALA A 18 3.23 8.95 4.86
CA ALA A 18 4.39 9.83 4.90
C ALA A 18 4.01 11.31 4.88
N ASP A 19 2.98 11.70 4.13
CA ASP A 19 2.45 13.06 4.13
C ASP A 19 1.81 13.43 5.48
N ILE A 20 1.00 12.54 6.04
CA ILE A 20 0.35 12.77 7.34
C ILE A 20 1.40 12.87 8.46
N LEU A 21 2.47 12.07 8.41
CA LEU A 21 3.59 12.20 9.36
C LEU A 21 4.38 13.50 9.18
N ARG A 22 4.47 14.05 7.96
CA ARG A 22 5.05 15.38 7.71
C ARG A 22 4.16 16.47 8.31
N LYS A 23 2.85 16.42 8.07
CA LYS A 23 1.87 17.34 8.66
C LYS A 23 1.88 17.27 10.19
N ALA A 24 1.87 16.07 10.76
CA ALA A 24 1.92 15.84 12.20
C ALA A 24 3.24 16.30 12.87
N ARG A 25 4.32 16.48 12.11
CA ARG A 25 5.56 17.06 12.65
C ARG A 25 5.46 18.57 12.89
N LYS A 26 4.61 19.26 12.13
CA LYS A 26 4.35 20.70 12.28
C LYS A 26 3.40 21.02 13.43
N LEU A 27 2.63 20.03 13.90
CA LEU A 27 1.70 20.20 15.02
C LEU A 27 2.45 20.22 16.37
N PRO A 28 1.99 21.03 17.34
CA PRO A 28 2.49 20.99 18.71
C PRO A 28 2.23 19.62 19.35
N ARG A 29 2.94 19.32 20.43
CA ARG A 29 2.69 18.09 21.20
C ARG A 29 1.28 18.16 21.79
N GLY A 30 0.45 17.15 21.54
CA GLY A 30 -0.94 17.14 21.97
C GLY A 30 -1.74 15.99 21.35
N ALA A 31 -3.03 15.94 21.69
CA ALA A 31 -3.95 14.89 21.24
C ALA A 31 -4.04 14.80 19.71
N GLU A 32 -4.09 15.95 19.02
CA GLU A 32 -4.16 16.02 17.55
C GLU A 32 -2.94 15.38 16.88
N ARG A 33 -1.73 15.68 17.38
CA ARG A 33 -0.49 15.08 16.87
C ARG A 33 -0.48 13.57 17.09
N SER A 34 -0.98 13.11 18.23
CA SER A 34 -1.10 11.69 18.56
C SER A 34 -2.12 10.98 17.66
N ALA A 35 -3.26 11.63 17.39
CA ALA A 35 -4.29 11.13 16.48
C ALA A 35 -3.75 11.02 15.03
N ALA A 36 -3.08 12.06 14.53
CA ALA A 36 -2.47 12.04 13.20
C ALA A 36 -1.41 10.95 13.07
N ARG A 37 -0.60 10.72 14.12
CA ARG A 37 0.36 9.61 14.17
C ARG A 37 -0.32 8.25 14.18
N ARG A 38 -1.43 8.10 14.91
CA ARG A 38 -2.21 6.85 14.97
C ARG A 38 -2.80 6.52 13.60
N TYR A 39 -3.36 7.53 12.92
CA TYR A 39 -3.89 7.38 11.57
C TYR A 39 -2.80 7.01 10.56
N ALA A 40 -1.63 7.66 10.62
CA ALA A 40 -0.50 7.30 9.76
C ALA A 40 0.04 5.87 10.01
N ARG A 41 -0.05 5.35 11.25
CA ARG A 41 0.28 3.94 11.54
C ARG A 41 -0.75 3.00 10.91
N ALA A 42 -2.03 3.28 11.04
CA ALA A 42 -3.09 2.49 10.41
C ALA A 42 -2.91 2.39 8.87
N LEU A 43 -2.54 3.50 8.21
CA LEU A 43 -2.23 3.49 6.77
C LEU A 43 -0.98 2.65 6.43
N ARG A 44 0.04 2.65 7.29
CA ARG A 44 1.21 1.77 7.11
C ARG A 44 0.84 0.31 7.26
N ASP A 45 0.02 -0.02 8.25
CA ASP A 45 -0.43 -1.40 8.48
C ASP A 45 -1.29 -1.88 7.30
N LEU A 46 -2.20 -1.04 6.80
CA LEU A 46 -2.97 -1.32 5.60
C LEU A 46 -2.07 -1.55 4.38
N SER A 47 -1.04 -0.70 4.18
CA SER A 47 -0.08 -0.89 3.09
C SER A 47 0.76 -2.17 3.20
N ARG A 48 0.91 -2.71 4.42
CA ARG A 48 1.62 -3.97 4.66
C ARG A 48 0.71 -5.15 4.40
N THR A 49 -0.56 -5.07 4.81
CA THR A 49 -1.57 -6.09 4.48
C THR A 49 -1.76 -6.20 2.99
N GLU A 50 -1.93 -5.08 2.29
CA GLU A 50 -2.06 -5.04 0.82
C GLU A 50 -0.81 -5.60 0.13
N ALA A 51 0.40 -5.19 0.54
CA ALA A 51 1.65 -5.75 0.00
C ALA A 51 1.87 -7.24 0.32
N TRP A 52 1.35 -7.72 1.47
CA TRP A 52 1.40 -9.13 1.82
C TRP A 52 0.42 -9.95 0.96
N LEU A 53 -0.78 -9.41 0.70
CA LEU A 53 -1.72 -9.99 -0.26
C LEU A 53 -1.12 -10.00 -1.68
N GLU A 54 -0.44 -8.93 -2.09
CA GLU A 54 0.30 -8.88 -3.36
C GLU A 54 1.35 -9.99 -3.45
N GLY A 55 2.13 -10.22 -2.39
CA GLY A 55 3.14 -11.27 -2.34
C GLY A 55 2.56 -12.69 -2.42
N ARG A 56 1.35 -12.91 -1.89
CA ARG A 56 0.63 -14.19 -2.05
C ARG A 56 0.04 -14.36 -3.45
N ILE A 57 -0.59 -13.34 -4.01
CA ILE A 57 -1.15 -13.36 -5.38
C ILE A 57 -0.04 -13.52 -6.42
N ALA A 58 1.11 -12.87 -6.22
CA ALA A 58 2.26 -13.00 -7.11
C ALA A 58 2.83 -14.42 -7.13
N ARG A 59 2.81 -15.12 -5.99
CA ARG A 59 3.26 -16.51 -5.83
C ARG A 59 2.22 -17.55 -6.26
N ASP A 60 1.00 -17.15 -6.61
CA ASP A 60 0.00 -18.08 -7.12
C ASP A 60 0.32 -18.40 -8.60
N PRO A 61 0.74 -19.65 -8.93
CA PRO A 61 1.16 -20.03 -10.27
C PRO A 61 0.03 -19.90 -11.30
N ARG A 62 -1.24 -19.86 -10.88
CA ARG A 62 -2.38 -19.62 -11.78
C ARG A 62 -2.38 -18.22 -12.41
N THR A 63 -1.79 -17.25 -11.73
CA THR A 63 -1.75 -15.85 -12.21
C THR A 63 -0.61 -15.60 -13.20
N GLU A 64 0.43 -16.45 -13.20
CA GLU A 64 1.54 -16.38 -14.15
C GLU A 64 1.20 -17.06 -15.49
N GLN A 65 0.42 -18.14 -15.46
CA GLN A 65 -0.01 -18.85 -16.68
C GLN A 65 -0.94 -18.04 -17.59
N HIS A 66 -1.63 -17.02 -17.07
CA HIS A 66 -2.55 -16.19 -17.85
C HIS A 66 -1.88 -14.99 -18.54
N MET A 67 -0.57 -14.79 -18.39
CA MET A 67 0.18 -13.72 -19.06
C MET A 67 0.94 -14.17 -20.33
N THR A 68 1.12 -15.46 -20.54
CA THR A 68 1.86 -16.01 -21.70
C THR A 68 0.98 -16.42 -22.88
N GLY A 69 -0.36 -16.30 -22.77
CA GLY A 69 -1.30 -16.70 -23.84
C GLY A 69 -1.77 -15.60 -24.79
N ALA A 70 -1.29 -14.36 -24.69
CA ALA A 70 -1.80 -13.21 -25.45
C ALA A 70 -0.75 -12.56 -26.38
N ALA A 71 0.15 -13.36 -26.96
CA ALA A 71 1.07 -12.91 -28.01
C ALA A 71 1.23 -14.00 -29.07
N SER A 72 0.19 -14.19 -29.89
CA SER A 72 0.27 -14.89 -31.17
C SER A 72 -0.91 -14.43 -32.03
N GLY A 73 -0.63 -13.49 -32.92
CA GLY A 73 -1.51 -12.95 -33.96
C GLY A 73 -0.65 -12.17 -34.93
#